data_AF-A0A1G2E1M0-F1
#
_entry.id   AF-A0A1G2E1M0-F1
#
_cell.length_a   1.000
_cell.length_b   1.000
_cell.length_c   1.000
_cell.angle_alpha   90.00
_cell.angle_beta   90.00
_cell.angle_gamma   90.00
#
_symmetry.space_group_name_H-M   'P 1'
#
loop_
_entity.id
_entity.type
_entity.pdbx_description
1 polymer ?
#
loop_
_entity_poly.entity_id
_entity_poly.type
_entity_poly.pdbx_seq_one_letter_code
_entity_poly.pdbx_strand_id
1 'polypeptide(L)' 'MSLVIMPLEIKKDNRETSQSLVRRFSKRVKQSGILMRARKNRFMVRNKSEQTQKKSALRKEQLRKEYELAEKMEKPKERR' A
#
# COMPACT_ATOMS: atom_id res chain seq x y z
N MET A 1 1.45 9.75 23.12
CA MET A 1 1.44 10.30 21.74
C MET A 1 0.05 10.17 21.17
N SER A 2 -0.67 11.28 21.08
CA SER A 2 -2.00 11.36 20.47
C SER A 2 -1.92 11.03 18.98
N LEU A 3 -2.48 9.89 18.57
CA LEU A 3 -2.79 9.61 17.17
C LEU A 3 -3.99 10.48 16.78
N VAL A 4 -3.75 11.74 16.42
CA VAL A 4 -4.76 12.55 15.74
C VAL A 4 -4.88 11.97 14.33
N ILE A 5 -5.91 11.16 14.10
CA ILE A 5 -6.33 10.81 12.75
C ILE A 5 -6.88 12.10 12.14
N MET A 6 -6.04 12.87 11.46
CA MET A 6 -6.52 14.01 10.72
C MET A 6 -7.46 13.50 9.61
N PRO A 7 -8.73 13.94 9.55
CA PRO A 7 -9.61 13.57 8.46
C PRO A 7 -9.01 14.04 7.13
N LEU A 8 -9.14 13.22 6.09
CA LEU A 8 -8.68 13.59 4.75
C LEU A 8 -9.66 14.62 4.18
N GLU A 9 -9.28 15.89 4.28
CA GLU A 9 -10.06 17.02 3.79
C GLU A 9 -9.42 17.60 2.52
N ILE A 10 -10.25 17.94 1.54
CA ILE A 10 -9.85 18.71 0.36
C ILE A 10 -10.86 19.83 0.15
N LYS A 11 -10.37 21.06 0.17
CA LYS A 11 -11.16 22.25 -0.15
C LYS A 11 -11.12 22.52 -1.65
N LYS A 12 -12.23 23.02 -2.17
CA LYS A 12 -12.36 23.48 -3.55
C LYS A 12 -11.55 24.76 -3.74
N ASP A 13 -10.84 24.84 -4.86
CA ASP A 13 -10.15 26.07 -5.26
C ASP A 13 -11.06 26.96 -6.15
N ASN A 14 -10.80 28.27 -6.19
CA ASN A 14 -11.70 29.28 -6.76
C ASN A 14 -12.04 29.05 -8.24
N ARG A 15 -11.13 28.46 -9.03
CA ARG A 15 -11.32 28.16 -10.47
C ARG A 15 -11.46 26.65 -10.76
N GLU A 16 -11.73 25.85 -9.74
CA GLU A 16 -11.78 24.40 -9.88
C GLU A 16 -13.16 23.89 -10.32
N THR A 17 -13.20 22.96 -11.27
CA THR A 17 -14.43 22.24 -11.61
C THR A 17 -14.70 21.12 -10.62
N SER A 18 -15.96 20.81 -10.35
CA SER A 18 -16.35 19.75 -9.41
C SER A 18 -15.73 18.39 -9.76
N GLN A 19 -15.57 18.08 -11.05
CA GLN A 19 -14.94 16.84 -11.51
C GLN A 19 -13.45 16.78 -11.15
N SER A 20 -12.72 17.89 -11.31
CA SER A 20 -11.29 17.95 -10.95
C SER A 20 -11.07 17.82 -9.44
N LEU A 21 -11.99 18.37 -8.63
CA LEU A 21 -12.00 18.20 -7.17
C LEU A 21 -12.17 16.74 -6.77
N VAL A 22 -13.16 16.05 -7.34
CA VAL A 22 -13.39 14.62 -7.09
C VAL A 22 -12.16 13.79 -7.48
N ARG A 23 -11.51 14.09 -8.61
CA ARG A 23 -10.28 13.39 -9.02
C ARG A 23 -9.15 13.58 -8.01
N ARG A 24 -8.94 14.80 -7.49
CA ARG A 24 -7.92 15.04 -6.44
C ARG A 24 -8.26 14.29 -5.16
N PHE A 25 -9.53 14.29 -4.76
CA PHE A 25 -10.02 13.52 -3.62
C PHE A 25 -9.74 12.03 -3.78
N SER A 26 -10.14 11.42 -4.89
CA SER A 26 -9.85 10.02 -5.16
C SER A 26 -8.35 9.72 -5.16
N LYS A 27 -7.51 10.60 -5.72
CA LYS A 27 -6.05 10.43 -5.71
C LYS A 27 -5.50 10.46 -4.28
N ARG A 28 -5.91 11.43 -3.46
CA ARG A 28 -5.45 11.55 -2.07
C ARG A 28 -5.96 10.39 -1.19
N VAL A 29 -7.19 9.93 -1.38
CA VAL A 29 -7.73 8.74 -0.69
C VAL A 29 -6.93 7.48 -1.04
N LYS A 30 -6.53 7.32 -2.31
CA LYS A 30 -5.67 6.21 -2.73
C LYS A 30 -4.28 6.32 -2.10
N GLN A 31 -3.66 7.50 -2.15
CA GLN A 31 -2.31 7.75 -1.62
C GLN A 31 -2.24 7.62 -0.09
N SER A 32 -3.29 8.04 0.63
CA SER A 32 -3.32 7.97 2.09
C SER A 32 -3.40 6.53 2.62
N GLY A 33 -3.80 5.57 1.77
CA GLY A 33 -3.99 4.17 2.17
C GLY A 33 -5.10 3.97 3.20
N ILE A 34 -5.95 4.98 3.45
CA ILE A 34 -6.99 4.92 4.49
C ILE A 34 -7.98 3.78 4.25
N LEU A 35 -8.35 3.54 3.00
CA LEU A 35 -9.21 2.42 2.62
C LEU A 35 -8.54 1.06 2.86
N MET A 36 -7.23 0.95 2.59
CA MET A 36 -6.49 -0.29 2.83
C MET A 36 -6.39 -0.58 4.33
N ARG A 37 -6.14 0.45 5.15
CA ARG A 37 -6.13 0.34 6.60
C ARG A 37 -7.50 -0.04 7.16
N ALA A 38 -8.56 0.63 6.71
CA ALA A 38 -9.94 0.31 7.11
C ALA A 38 -10.31 -1.13 6.76
N ARG A 39 -9.99 -1.58 5.53
CA ARG A 39 -10.24 -2.97 5.10
C ARG A 39 -9.45 -3.99 5.93
N LYS A 40 -8.21 -3.69 6.29
CA LYS A 40 -7.35 -4.55 7.11
C LYS A 40 -7.86 -4.67 8.55
N ASN A 41 -8.33 -3.56 9.12
CA ASN A 41 -8.77 -3.49 10.51
C ASN A 41 -10.25 -3.88 10.70
N ARG A 42 -10.99 -4.12 9.61
CA ARG A 42 -12.43 -4.44 9.64
C ARG A 42 -12.75 -5.71 10.44
N PHE A 43 -11.84 -6.68 10.48
CA PHE A 43 -12.04 -7.94 11.19
C PHE A 43 -10.86 -8.23 12.11
N MET A 44 -11.15 -8.85 13.25
CA MET A 44 -10.12 -9.33 14.16
C MET A 44 -9.37 -10.49 13.52
N VAL A 45 -8.03 -10.43 13.55
CA VAL A 45 -7.16 -11.49 13.04
C VAL A 45 -6.41 -12.10 14.21
N ARG A 46 -6.43 -13.43 14.33
CA ARG A 46 -5.66 -14.14 15.36
C ARG A 46 -4.16 -13.94 15.12
N ASN A 47 -3.40 -13.75 16.21
CA ASN A 47 -1.94 -13.75 16.16
C ASN A 47 -1.42 -15.10 15.65
N LYS A 48 -0.46 -15.06 14.72
CA LYS A 48 0.17 -16.26 14.17
C LYS A 48 1.05 -16.95 15.21
N SER A 49 1.08 -18.28 15.22
CA SER A 49 2.05 -19.03 16.04
C SER A 49 3.49 -18.79 15.56
N GLU A 50 4.48 -18.99 16.44
CA GLU A 50 5.90 -18.79 16.12
C GLU A 50 6.36 -19.58 14.89
N GLN A 51 5.98 -20.86 14.80
CA GLN A 51 6.31 -21.71 13.65
C GLN A 51 5.72 -21.15 12.34
N THR A 52 4.50 -20.63 12.37
CA THR A 52 3.87 -20.01 11.19
C THR A 52 4.60 -18.73 10.78
N GLN A 53 5.04 -17.94 11.76
CA GLN A 53 5.84 -16.74 11.51
C GLN A 53 7.19 -17.11 10.87
N LYS A 54 7.90 -18.11 11.42
CA LYS A 54 9.17 -18.63 10.88
C LYS A 54 9.01 -19.12 9.43
N LYS A 55 8.00 -19.95 9.15
CA LYS A 55 7.73 -20.45 7.79
C LYS A 55 7.44 -19.31 6.81
N SER A 56 6.69 -18.30 7.24
CA SER A 56 6.41 -17.13 6.40
C SER A 56 7.67 -16.29 6.13
N ALA A 57 8.59 -16.17 7.08
CA ALA A 57 9.84 -15.45 6.91
C ALA A 57 10.77 -16.16 5.91
N LEU A 58 10.95 -17.48 6.07
CA LEU A 58 11.75 -18.30 5.16
C LEU A 58 11.21 -18.24 3.71
N ARG A 59 9.88 -18.30 3.53
CA ARG A 59 9.29 -18.18 2.19
C ARG A 59 9.55 -16.81 1.55
N LYS A 60 9.54 -15.72 2.33
CA LYS A 60 9.87 -14.38 1.82
C LYS A 60 11.32 -14.29 1.36
N GLU A 61 12.25 -14.89 2.11
CA GLU A 61 13.66 -14.93 1.72
C GLU A 61 13.87 -15.74 0.44
N GLN A 62 13.22 -16.90 0.34
CA GLN A 62 13.27 -17.73 -0.87
C GLN A 62 12.72 -16.98 -2.09
N LEU A 63 11.55 -16.35 -1.96
CA LEU A 63 10.96 -15.53 -3.02
C LEU A 63 11.88 -14.39 -3.45
N ARG A 64 12.56 -13.73 -2.50
CA ARG A 64 13.53 -12.68 -2.83
C ARG A 64 14.65 -13.20 -3.72
N LYS A 65 15.23 -14.36 -3.38
CA LYS A 65 16.27 -15.02 -4.20
C LYS A 65 15.75 -15.42 -5.59
N GLU A 66 14.53 -15.94 -5.67
CA GLU A 66 13.86 -16.27 -6.94
C GLU A 66 13.70 -15.02 -7.82
N TYR A 67 13.26 -13.90 -7.26
CA TYR A 67 13.12 -12.62 -7.98
C TYR A 67 14.47 -12.06 -8.43
N GLU A 68 15.50 -12.07 -7.57
CA GLU A 68 16.85 -11.60 -7.92
C GLU A 68 17.48 -12.42 -9.05
N LEU A 69 17.25 -13.74 -9.06
CA LEU A 69 17.71 -14.60 -10.15
C LEU A 69 16.93 -14.31 -11.43
N ALA A 70 15.60 -14.16 -11.35
CA ALA A 70 14.77 -13.84 -12.50
C ALA A 70 15.15 -12.50 -13.13
N GLU A 71 15.39 -11.47 -12.32
CA GLU A 71 15.83 -10.15 -12.79
C GLU A 71 17.18 -10.21 -13.52
N LYS A 72 18.10 -11.07 -13.05
CA LYS A 72 19.40 -11.30 -13.74
C LYS A 72 19.27 -12.08 -15.05
N MET A 73 18.28 -12.96 -15.14
CA MET A 73 18.03 -13.82 -16.31
C MET A 73 17.16 -13.13 -17.37
N GLU A 74 16.38 -12.11 -16.98
CA GLU A 74 15.65 -11.26 -17.91
C GLU A 74 16.63 -10.44 -18.79
N LYS A 75 16.28 -10.24 -20.06
CA LYS A 75 17.01 -9.31 -20.93
C LYS A 75 16.97 -7.92 -20.26
N PRO A 76 18.09 -7.17 -20.22
CA PRO A 76 18.13 -5.87 -19.57
C PRO A 76 17.00 -5.00 -20.15
N LYS A 77 16.08 -4.56 -19.28
CA LYS A 77 15.05 -3.60 -19.68
C LYS A 77 15.77 -2.36 -20.18
N GLU A 78 15.57 -2.07 -21.46
CA GLU A 78 16.04 -0.85 -22.09
C GLU A 78 15.54 0.34 -21.25
N ARG A 79 16.47 1.07 -20.65
CA ARG A 79 16.14 2.26 -19.86
C ARG A 79 15.61 3.31 -20.86
N ARG A 80 14.28 3.43 -20.93
CA ARG A 80 13.63 4.60 -21.53
C ARG A 80 13.50 5.71 -20.51
#